data_AF-A0A522BUA4-F1
#
_entry.id   AF-A0A522BUA4-F1
#
_cell.length_a   1.000
_cell.length_b   1.000
_cell.length_c   1.000
_cell.angle_alpha   90.00
_cell.angle_beta   90.00
_cell.angle_gamma   90.00
#
_symmetry.space_group_name_H-M   'P 1'
#
loop_
_entity.id
_entity.type
_entity.pdbx_description
1 polymer ?
#
loop_
_entity_poly.entity_id
_entity_poly.type
_entity_poly.pdbx_seq_one_letter_code
_entity_poly.pdbx_strand_id
1 'polypeptide(L)'
;MNSTAALSQLRHAKSAMLRWREYAHQHMVSGVVVGSKGTPVEPTQCEFGKWFHGSGAEMLGHIPQFCAIRDTHSTLYEVHKQIHHHLLSDELEYAKQQWKHFTHLFHQMLDAIIALEKDLEQQIRPQTVA
;
A
#
# COMPACT_ATOMS: atom_id res chain seq x y z
N MET A 1 0.75 3.42 24.19
CA MET A 1 1.24 3.34 22.80
C MET A 1 2.52 4.16 22.69
N ASN A 2 3.61 3.61 22.18
CA ASN A 2 4.81 4.39 21.90
C ASN A 2 4.68 5.01 20.50
N SER A 3 4.22 6.26 20.42
CA SER A 3 3.94 6.94 19.14
C SER A 3 5.17 7.02 18.24
N THR A 4 6.38 7.13 18.80
CA THR A 4 7.64 7.10 18.04
C THR A 4 7.87 5.74 17.36
N ALA A 5 7.62 4.64 18.07
CA ALA A 5 7.72 3.29 17.51
C ALA A 5 6.67 3.06 16.41
N ALA A 6 5.44 3.53 16.61
CA ALA A 6 4.37 3.42 15.62
C ALA A 6 4.69 4.22 14.35
N LEU A 7 5.20 5.45 14.50
CA LEU A 7 5.62 6.29 13.37
C LEU A 7 6.77 5.65 12.57
N SER A 8 7.76 5.07 13.25
CA SER A 8 8.87 4.36 12.60
C SER A 8 8.37 3.17 11.78
N GLN A 9 7.47 2.35 12.34
CA GLN A 9 6.89 1.20 11.62
C GLN A 9 6.01 1.63 10.44
N LEU A 10 5.19 2.68 10.61
CA LEU A 10 4.37 3.23 9.52
C LEU A 10 5.24 3.69 8.33
N ARG A 11 6.35 4.39 8.60
CA ARG A 11 7.29 4.82 7.56
C ARG A 11 7.92 3.64 6.83
N HIS A 12 8.30 2.59 7.56
CA HIS A 12 8.80 1.35 6.95
C HIS A 12 7.74 0.72 6.04
N ALA A 13 6.51 0.60 6.51
CA ALA A 13 5.40 0.03 5.74
C ALA A 13 5.08 0.87 4.49
N LYS A 14 5.08 2.20 4.60
CA LYS A 14 4.93 3.12 3.46
C LYS A 14 5.99 2.89 2.40
N SER A 15 7.26 2.81 2.79
CA SER A 15 8.37 2.52 1.86
C SER A 15 8.22 1.15 1.20
N ALA A 16 7.76 0.14 1.94
CA ALA A 16 7.48 -1.18 1.39
C ALA A 16 6.37 -1.16 0.33
N MET A 17 5.30 -0.41 0.57
CA MET A 17 4.20 -0.27 -0.39
C MET A 17 4.63 0.47 -1.68
N LEU A 18 5.50 1.48 -1.55
CA LEU A 18 6.10 2.16 -2.71
C LEU A 18 6.98 1.22 -3.55
N ARG A 19 7.82 0.40 -2.91
CA ARG A 19 8.62 -0.62 -3.60
C ARG A 19 7.73 -1.63 -4.32
N TRP A 20 6.69 -2.11 -3.65
CA TRP A 20 5.73 -3.05 -4.23
C TRP A 20 5.09 -2.51 -5.50
N ARG A 21 4.68 -1.22 -5.51
CA ARG A 21 4.11 -0.56 -6.70
C ARG A 21 5.11 -0.46 -7.85
N GLU A 22 6.36 -0.11 -7.55
CA GLU A 22 7.41 -0.04 -8.55
C GLU A 22 7.65 -1.41 -9.20
N TYR A 23 7.71 -2.47 -8.39
CA TYR A 23 7.78 -3.83 -8.92
C TYR A 23 6.58 -4.16 -9.80
N ALA A 24 5.34 -3.90 -9.35
CA ALA A 24 4.13 -4.12 -10.16
C ALA A 24 4.17 -3.36 -11.50
N HIS A 25 4.66 -2.12 -11.51
CA HIS A 25 4.81 -1.32 -12.73
C HIS A 25 5.86 -1.89 -13.69
N GLN A 26 6.99 -2.35 -13.18
CA GLN A 26 8.04 -2.95 -14.03
C GLN A 26 7.55 -4.22 -14.73
N HIS A 27 6.72 -5.04 -14.05
CA HIS A 27 6.10 -6.22 -14.66
C HIS A 27 5.13 -5.82 -15.78
N MET A 28 4.38 -4.73 -15.58
CA MET A 28 3.49 -4.16 -16.59
C MET A 28 4.22 -3.65 -17.83
N VAL A 29 5.31 -2.90 -17.65
CA VAL A 29 6.01 -2.22 -18.75
C VAL A 29 6.89 -3.18 -19.55
N SER A 30 7.53 -4.16 -18.88
CA SER A 30 8.45 -5.07 -19.54
C SER A 30 7.76 -6.22 -20.27
N GLY A 31 6.48 -6.51 -19.97
CA GLY A 31 5.80 -7.73 -20.45
C GLY A 31 6.45 -9.03 -19.95
N VAL A 32 7.44 -8.93 -19.06
CA VAL A 32 8.17 -10.06 -18.50
C VAL A 32 7.58 -10.36 -17.12
N VAL A 33 7.01 -11.56 -16.99
CA VAL A 33 6.72 -12.16 -15.69
C VAL A 33 8.07 -12.45 -15.02
N VAL A 34 8.54 -11.55 -14.16
CA VAL A 34 9.81 -11.75 -13.46
C VAL A 34 9.66 -12.95 -12.51
N GLY A 35 10.47 -13.98 -12.74
CA GLY A 35 10.29 -15.31 -12.18
C GLY A 35 10.31 -15.39 -10.64
N SER A 36 9.35 -16.17 -10.12
CA SER A 36 9.31 -16.97 -8.88
C SER A 36 9.50 -16.32 -7.49
N LYS A 37 9.95 -15.07 -7.38
CA LYS A 37 9.75 -14.24 -6.17
C LYS A 37 8.83 -13.06 -6.48
N GLY A 38 7.83 -13.31 -7.32
CA GLY A 38 6.89 -12.30 -7.81
C GLY A 38 6.29 -11.49 -6.69
N THR A 39 5.94 -10.26 -7.02
CA THR A 39 5.15 -9.37 -6.18
C THR A 39 3.92 -10.14 -5.64
N PRO A 40 3.73 -10.23 -4.31
CA PRO A 40 2.59 -10.98 -3.77
C PRO A 40 1.30 -10.45 -4.38
N VAL A 41 0.47 -11.36 -4.90
CA VAL A 41 -0.86 -11.04 -5.43
C VAL A 41 -1.92 -10.99 -4.34
N GLU A 42 -1.60 -11.50 -3.15
CA GLU A 42 -2.48 -11.42 -1.99
C GLU A 42 -2.13 -10.22 -1.11
N PRO A 43 -3.12 -9.38 -0.75
CA PRO A 43 -2.88 -8.16 0.03
C PRO A 43 -2.19 -8.46 1.37
N THR A 44 -2.53 -9.58 2.01
CA THR A 44 -1.96 -9.98 3.31
C THR A 44 -0.54 -10.52 3.23
N GLN A 45 -0.02 -10.80 2.03
CA GLN A 45 1.29 -11.42 1.85
C GLN A 45 2.40 -10.41 1.54
N CYS A 46 2.06 -9.18 1.18
CA CYS A 46 3.06 -8.12 1.05
C CYS A 46 3.55 -7.61 2.40
N GLU A 47 4.75 -7.00 2.42
CA GLU A 47 5.33 -6.40 3.63
C GLU A 47 4.38 -5.40 4.30
N PHE A 48 3.70 -4.55 3.50
CA PHE A 48 2.71 -3.62 4.00
C PHE A 48 1.53 -4.34 4.66
N GLY A 49 0.97 -5.37 4.02
CA GLY A 49 -0.18 -6.12 4.51
C GLY A 49 0.13 -6.94 5.75
N LYS A 50 1.32 -7.55 5.81
CA LYS A 50 1.81 -8.25 7.02
C LYS A 50 1.90 -7.29 8.21
N TRP A 51 2.38 -6.07 7.98
CA TRP A 51 2.36 -5.03 9.00
C TRP A 51 0.93 -4.58 9.33
N PHE A 52 0.11 -4.30 8.32
CA PHE A 52 -1.26 -3.79 8.46
C PHE A 52 -2.15 -4.73 9.27
N HIS A 53 -2.06 -6.03 9.03
CA HIS A 53 -2.82 -7.04 9.77
C HIS A 53 -2.12 -7.56 11.04
N GLY A 54 -0.84 -7.21 11.24
CA GLY A 54 -0.04 -7.58 12.41
C GLY A 54 0.15 -6.40 13.35
N SER A 55 1.42 -6.02 13.56
CA SER A 55 1.79 -4.98 14.52
C SER A 55 1.14 -3.61 14.25
N GLY A 56 0.84 -3.28 12.99
CA GLY A 56 0.10 -2.08 12.62
C GLY A 56 -1.31 -2.06 13.21
N ALA A 57 -2.05 -3.17 13.12
CA ALA A 57 -3.39 -3.28 13.71
C ALA A 57 -3.34 -3.21 15.25
N GLU A 58 -2.35 -3.86 15.87
CA GLU A 58 -2.18 -3.83 17.33
C GLU A 58 -1.93 -2.40 17.85
N MET A 59 -1.14 -1.62 17.13
CA MET A 59 -0.77 -0.26 17.54
C MET A 59 -1.78 0.80 17.10
N LEU A 60 -2.34 0.68 15.90
CA LEU A 60 -3.06 1.76 15.21
C LEU A 60 -4.49 1.37 14.82
N GLY A 61 -4.93 0.13 15.06
CA GLY A 61 -6.25 -0.37 14.66
C GLY A 61 -7.44 0.35 15.31
N HIS A 62 -7.19 1.13 16.36
CA HIS A 62 -8.20 1.99 16.99
C HIS A 62 -8.33 3.37 16.31
N ILE A 63 -7.43 3.71 15.38
CA ILE A 63 -7.43 5.00 14.68
C ILE A 63 -8.30 4.89 13.41
N PRO A 64 -9.35 5.71 13.25
CA PRO A 64 -10.23 5.65 12.09
C PRO A 64 -9.49 5.76 10.73
N GLN A 65 -8.48 6.62 10.67
CA GLN A 65 -7.63 6.82 9.51
C GLN A 65 -6.88 5.53 9.10
N PHE A 66 -6.47 4.71 10.08
CA PHE A 66 -5.84 3.42 9.81
C PHE A 66 -6.84 2.44 9.19
N CYS A 67 -8.06 2.38 9.75
CA CYS A 67 -9.13 1.53 9.22
C CYS A 67 -9.53 1.89 7.78
N ALA A 68 -9.51 3.18 7.44
CA ALA A 68 -9.83 3.67 6.10
C ALA A 68 -8.87 3.15 5.02
N ILE A 69 -7.65 2.74 5.37
CA ILE A 69 -6.66 2.20 4.43
C ILE A 69 -7.04 0.77 3.97
N ARG A 70 -7.79 0.02 4.80
CA ARG A 70 -8.10 -1.40 4.56
C ARG A 70 -8.81 -1.64 3.22
N ASP A 71 -9.82 -0.84 2.95
CA ASP A 71 -10.72 -1.07 1.82
C ASP A 71 -10.03 -0.69 0.51
N THR A 72 -9.29 0.42 0.51
CA THR A 72 -8.46 0.84 -0.62
C THR A 72 -7.33 -0.16 -0.89
N HIS A 73 -6.68 -0.68 0.16
CA HIS A 73 -5.63 -1.70 0.01
C HIS A 73 -6.19 -2.98 -0.63
N SER A 74 -7.35 -3.47 -0.16
CA SER A 74 -7.97 -4.67 -0.72
C SER A 74 -8.39 -4.48 -2.18
N THR A 75 -9.02 -3.34 -2.49
CA THR A 75 -9.45 -2.98 -3.86
C THR A 75 -8.25 -2.88 -4.82
N LEU A 76 -7.15 -2.30 -4.35
CA LEU A 76 -5.94 -2.12 -5.14
C LEU A 76 -5.32 -3.47 -5.55
N TYR A 77 -5.37 -4.47 -4.68
CA TYR A 77 -4.92 -5.83 -5.00
C TYR A 77 -5.86 -6.56 -5.97
N GLU A 78 -7.17 -6.34 -5.85
CA GLU A 78 -8.14 -6.90 -6.81
C GLU A 78 -7.88 -6.37 -8.22
N VAL A 79 -7.68 -5.05 -8.38
CA VAL A 79 -7.34 -4.45 -9.67
C VAL A 79 -5.99 -4.97 -10.17
N HIS A 80 -4.99 -5.15 -9.30
CA HIS A 80 -3.71 -5.75 -9.69
C HIS A 80 -3.87 -7.19 -10.21
N LYS A 81 -4.71 -8.03 -9.58
CA LYS A 81 -5.01 -9.39 -10.06
C LYS A 81 -5.66 -9.37 -11.44
N GLN A 82 -6.60 -8.46 -11.67
CA GLN A 82 -7.26 -8.29 -12.97
C GLN A 82 -6.25 -7.87 -14.05
N ILE A 83 -5.42 -6.88 -13.75
CA ILE A 83 -4.33 -6.44 -14.63
C ILE A 83 -3.44 -7.62 -15.03
N HIS A 84 -3.00 -8.41 -14.05
CA HIS A 84 -2.16 -9.57 -14.30
C HIS A 84 -2.86 -10.62 -15.18
N HIS A 85 -4.16 -10.87 -14.96
CA HIS A 85 -4.95 -11.77 -15.80
C HIS A 85 -5.04 -11.31 -17.26
N HIS A 86 -5.29 -10.01 -17.48
CA HIS A 86 -5.38 -9.44 -18.82
C HIS A 86 -4.04 -9.43 -19.56
N LEU A 87 -2.92 -9.19 -18.85
CA LEU A 87 -1.58 -9.34 -19.43
C LEU A 87 -1.30 -10.76 -19.93
N LEU A 88 -1.69 -11.78 -19.16
CA LEU A 88 -1.52 -13.18 -19.55
C LEU A 88 -2.42 -13.59 -20.73
N SER A 89 -3.52 -12.84 -20.96
CA SER A 89 -4.49 -13.09 -22.04
C SER A 89 -4.24 -12.24 -23.28
N ASP A 90 -3.11 -11.51 -23.34
CA ASP A 90 -2.73 -10.58 -24.43
C ASP A 90 -3.71 -9.41 -24.64
N GLU A 91 -4.50 -9.07 -23.61
CA GLU A 91 -5.49 -7.98 -23.62
C GLU A 91 -4.85 -6.66 -23.16
N LEU A 92 -3.79 -6.24 -23.86
CA LEU A 92 -2.90 -5.14 -23.42
C LEU A 92 -3.61 -3.80 -23.23
N GLU A 93 -4.57 -3.44 -24.09
CA GLU A 93 -5.31 -2.16 -23.95
C GLU A 93 -6.19 -2.14 -22.70
N TYR A 94 -6.78 -3.28 -22.34
CA TYR A 94 -7.56 -3.41 -21.12
C TYR A 94 -6.67 -3.35 -19.88
N ALA A 95 -5.52 -4.03 -19.91
CA ALA A 95 -4.51 -3.95 -18.84
C ALA A 95 -4.02 -2.51 -18.63
N LYS A 96 -3.79 -1.73 -19.70
CA LYS A 96 -3.44 -0.30 -19.62
C LYS A 96 -4.55 0.55 -19.01
N GLN A 97 -5.82 0.29 -19.35
CA GLN A 97 -6.95 1.01 -18.75
C GLN A 97 -7.04 0.74 -17.24
N GLN A 98 -6.93 -0.53 -16.85
CA GLN A 98 -6.93 -0.92 -15.45
C GLN A 98 -5.73 -0.35 -14.69
N TRP A 99 -4.55 -0.21 -15.32
CA TRP A 99 -3.39 0.44 -14.71
C TRP A 99 -3.63 1.92 -14.35
N LYS A 100 -4.41 2.65 -15.15
CA LYS A 100 -4.81 4.03 -14.81
C LYS A 100 -5.68 4.05 -13.55
N HIS A 101 -6.63 3.12 -13.45
CA HIS A 101 -7.47 2.98 -12.27
C HIS A 101 -6.66 2.58 -11.03
N PHE A 102 -5.76 1.60 -11.18
CA PHE A 102 -4.81 1.19 -10.15
C PHE A 102 -3.97 2.36 -9.63
N THR A 103 -3.44 3.20 -10.53
CA THR A 103 -2.64 4.37 -10.16
C THR A 103 -3.45 5.37 -9.34
N HIS A 104 -4.73 5.57 -9.67
CA HIS A 104 -5.62 6.42 -8.89
C HIS A 104 -5.84 5.86 -7.47
N LEU A 105 -6.17 4.58 -7.34
CA LEU A 105 -6.35 3.91 -6.05
C LEU A 105 -5.07 3.95 -5.21
N PHE A 106 -3.90 3.79 -5.85
CA PHE A 106 -2.61 3.86 -5.18
C PHE A 106 -2.36 5.24 -4.57
N HIS A 107 -2.66 6.31 -5.31
CA HIS A 107 -2.53 7.67 -4.77
C HIS A 107 -3.48 7.91 -3.60
N GLN A 108 -4.74 7.46 -3.69
CA GLN A 108 -5.70 7.57 -2.58
C GLN A 108 -5.20 6.84 -1.32
N MET A 109 -4.64 5.64 -1.49
CA MET A 109 -4.06 4.87 -0.38
C MET A 109 -2.84 5.59 0.21
N LEU A 110 -1.96 6.13 -0.64
CA LEU A 110 -0.77 6.84 -0.21
C LEU A 110 -1.12 8.12 0.56
N ASP A 111 -2.11 8.88 0.09
CA ASP A 111 -2.60 10.08 0.77
C ASP A 111 -3.14 9.75 2.17
N ALA A 112 -3.87 8.65 2.32
CA ALA A 112 -4.35 8.18 3.62
C ALA A 112 -3.19 7.80 4.57
N ILE A 113 -2.15 7.14 4.06
CA ILE A 113 -0.94 6.81 4.83
C ILE A 113 -0.20 8.09 5.25
N ILE A 114 -0.07 9.07 4.36
CA ILE A 114 0.59 10.36 4.64
C ILE A 114 -0.20 11.15 5.70
N ALA A 115 -1.53 11.15 5.62
CA ALA A 115 -2.38 11.79 6.64
C ALA A 115 -2.17 11.15 8.02
N LEU A 116 -2.18 9.81 8.08
CA LEU A 116 -1.91 9.07 9.31
C LEU A 116 -0.51 9.36 9.88
N GLU A 117 0.50 9.44 9.01
CA GLU A 117 1.87 9.78 9.41
C GLU A 117 1.94 11.17 10.04
N LYS A 118 1.30 12.15 9.41
CA LYS A 118 1.23 13.54 9.92
C LYS A 118 0.53 13.61 11.28
N ASP A 119 -0.55 12.86 11.46
CA ASP A 119 -1.28 12.81 12.73
C ASP A 119 -0.39 12.22 13.85
N LEU A 120 0.37 11.18 13.55
CA LEU A 120 1.33 10.60 14.51
C LEU A 120 2.49 11.55 14.82
N GLU A 121 3.02 12.28 13.83
CA GLU A 121 4.05 13.29 14.04
C GLU A 121 3.58 14.42 14.97
N GLN A 122 2.32 14.87 14.82
CA GLN A 122 1.74 15.90 15.67
C GLN A 122 1.59 15.43 17.13
N GLN A 123 1.33 14.15 17.37
CA GLN A 123 1.27 13.58 18.72
C GLN A 123 2.64 13.48 19.39
N ILE A 124 3.72 13.41 18.62
CA ILE A 124 5.10 13.30 19.14
C ILE A 124 5.71 14.69 19.38
N ARG A 125 5.31 15.70 18.59
CA ARG A 125 5.84 17.06 18.74
C ARG A 125 5.51 17.58 20.15
N PRO A 126 6.51 18.06 20.92
CA PRO A 126 6.22 18.65 22.22
C PRO A 126 5.23 19.79 22.02
N GLN A 127 4.17 19.82 22.81
CA GLN A 127 3.34 21.02 22.90
C GLN A 127 4.23 22.11 23.49
N THR A 128 4.81 22.94 22.63
CA THR A 128 5.42 24.19 23.06
C THR A 128 4.26 25.05 23.56
N VAL A 129 4.00 24.97 24.86
CA VAL A 129 3.07 25.87 25.55
C VAL A 129 3.79 27.19 25.70
N ALA A 130 3.24 28.21 25.02
CA ALA A 130 3.43 29.66 25.17
C ALA A 130 4.86 30.21 25.04
#